data_AF-A0A2E6WDF8-F1
#
_entry.id   AF-A0A2E6WDF8-F1
#
_cell.length_a   1.000
_cell.length_b   1.000
_cell.length_c   1.000
_cell.angle_alpha   90.00
_cell.angle_beta   90.00
_cell.angle_gamma   90.00
#
_symmetry.space_group_name_H-M   'P 1'
#
loop_
_entity.id
_entity.type
_entity.pdbx_description
1 polymer ?
#
loop_
_entity_poly.entity_id
_entity_poly.type
_entity_poly.pdbx_seq_one_letter_code
_entity_poly.pdbx_strand_id
1 'polypeptide(L)'
;MKSWIGINLILLLGVVADLRAQQPVPDKLVVLTFDDSVRSHYTIVRPILKEFGFGATFFITEGFEFQTDKENYMTWEQIAELDHAGF
;
A
#
# COMPACT_ATOMS: atom_id res chain seq x y z
N MET A 1 4.35 20.47 -47.37
CA MET A 1 5.18 20.25 -46.18
C MET A 1 4.27 20.04 -44.98
N LYS A 2 4.33 18.81 -44.44
CA LYS A 2 3.94 18.33 -43.10
C LYS A 2 2.54 18.68 -42.54
N SER A 3 1.62 17.76 -42.85
CA SER A 3 0.49 17.31 -42.02
C SER A 3 0.89 17.17 -40.54
N TRP A 4 0.03 17.63 -39.62
CA TRP A 4 -0.16 17.16 -38.24
C TRP A 4 -1.66 17.20 -37.90
N ILE A 5 -2.44 16.40 -38.63
CA ILE A 5 -3.74 15.90 -38.14
C ILE A 5 -3.46 14.46 -37.71
N GLY A 6 -3.53 14.19 -36.41
CA GLY A 6 -3.39 12.85 -35.85
C GLY A 6 -2.34 12.79 -34.74
N ILE A 7 -2.82 12.71 -33.49
CA ILE A 7 -2.30 11.85 -32.41
C ILE A 7 -2.98 12.16 -31.05
N ASN A 8 -3.68 13.28 -30.87
CA ASN A 8 -4.30 13.59 -29.56
C ASN A 8 -5.77 13.15 -29.38
N LEU A 9 -6.33 12.31 -30.26
CA LEU A 9 -7.73 11.84 -30.15
C LEU A 9 -7.85 10.31 -30.09
N ILE A 10 -6.88 9.66 -29.47
CA ILE A 10 -6.94 8.26 -29.03
C ILE A 10 -6.35 8.31 -27.61
N LEU A 11 -7.15 8.51 -26.56
CA LEU A 11 -7.68 7.36 -25.81
C LEU A 11 -8.77 7.73 -24.78
N LEU A 12 -9.58 8.78 -25.01
CA LEU A 12 -10.71 9.06 -24.11
C LEU A 12 -11.83 7.99 -24.17
N LEU A 13 -11.81 7.12 -25.18
CA LEU A 13 -12.75 6.00 -25.33
C LEU A 13 -12.16 4.64 -24.92
N GLY A 14 -10.85 4.53 -24.70
CA GLY A 14 -10.20 3.29 -24.26
C GLY A 14 -10.09 3.13 -22.74
N VAL A 15 -10.28 4.22 -21.98
CA VAL A 15 -10.24 4.20 -20.50
C VAL A 15 -11.63 3.96 -19.88
N VAL A 16 -12.68 3.88 -20.72
CA VAL A 16 -13.97 3.29 -20.31
C VAL A 16 -14.04 1.81 -20.70
N ALA A 17 -12.88 1.19 -20.98
CA ALA A 17 -12.74 -0.26 -21.03
C ALA A 17 -12.79 -0.79 -19.60
N ASP A 18 -14.02 -1.08 -19.19
CA ASP A 18 -14.37 -2.06 -18.19
C ASP A 18 -13.98 -1.72 -16.75
N LEU A 19 -14.72 -0.77 -16.18
CA LEU A 19 -14.81 -0.54 -14.72
C LEU A 19 -15.32 -1.78 -13.94
N ARG A 20 -15.52 -2.93 -14.60
CA ARG A 20 -15.96 -4.20 -14.03
C ARG A 20 -15.18 -5.42 -14.55
N ALA A 21 -14.14 -5.25 -15.38
CA ALA A 21 -13.21 -6.33 -15.66
C ALA A 21 -12.35 -6.52 -14.42
N GLN A 22 -12.89 -7.25 -13.45
CA GLN A 22 -12.08 -7.80 -12.38
C GLN A 22 -11.01 -8.66 -13.06
N GLN A 23 -9.77 -8.19 -13.04
CA GLN A 23 -8.65 -9.04 -13.36
C GLN A 23 -8.78 -10.29 -12.49
N PRO A 24 -8.62 -11.50 -13.04
CA PRO A 24 -8.72 -12.70 -12.25
C PRO A 24 -7.72 -12.60 -11.11
N VAL A 25 -8.19 -12.85 -9.88
CA VAL A 25 -7.32 -12.93 -8.71
C VAL A 25 -6.32 -14.06 -8.99
N PRO A 26 -5.00 -13.79 -8.93
CA PRO A 26 -4.01 -14.83 -9.16
C PRO A 26 -4.22 -16.01 -8.23
N ASP A 27 -4.02 -17.22 -8.75
CA ASP A 27 -4.06 -18.42 -7.93
C ASP A 27 -3.06 -18.31 -6.77
N LYS A 28 -3.52 -18.64 -5.56
CA LYS A 28 -2.73 -18.57 -4.32
C LYS A 28 -2.22 -17.16 -3.96
N LEU A 29 -2.89 -16.10 -4.42
CA LEU A 29 -2.65 -14.75 -3.91
C LEU A 29 -2.84 -14.71 -2.38
N VAL A 30 -1.87 -14.13 -1.68
CA VAL A 30 -1.95 -13.85 -0.24
C VAL A 30 -1.83 -12.34 -0.05
N VAL A 31 -2.67 -11.79 0.82
CA VAL A 31 -2.60 -10.40 1.26
C VAL A 31 -2.15 -10.39 2.72
N LEU A 32 -1.08 -9.64 3.01
CA LEU A 32 -0.55 -9.50 4.36
C LEU A 32 -1.07 -8.21 4.98
N THR A 33 -1.80 -8.32 6.09
CA THR A 33 -2.36 -7.19 6.82
C THR A 33 -1.98 -7.25 8.29
N PHE A 34 -1.81 -6.08 8.90
CA PHE A 34 -1.35 -5.94 10.28
C PHE A 34 -2.15 -4.84 11.00
N ASP A 35 -2.82 -5.19 12.10
CA ASP A 35 -3.79 -4.32 12.78
C ASP A 35 -3.22 -3.70 14.09
N ASP A 36 -3.90 -2.70 14.64
CA ASP A 36 -3.67 -2.19 16.01
C ASP A 36 -2.38 -1.41 16.27
N SER A 37 -1.63 -1.00 15.24
CA SER A 37 -0.45 -0.13 15.40
C SER A 37 0.66 -0.67 16.33
N VAL A 38 0.77 -1.99 16.52
CA VAL A 38 1.73 -2.59 17.47
C VAL A 38 3.18 -2.31 17.04
N ARG A 39 4.05 -1.98 18.01
CA ARG A 39 5.45 -1.59 17.75
C ARG A 39 6.26 -2.67 17.02
N SER A 40 5.95 -3.95 17.24
CA SER A 40 6.59 -5.08 16.56
C SER A 40 6.40 -5.05 15.04
N HIS A 41 5.39 -4.33 14.53
CA HIS A 41 5.20 -4.12 13.10
C HIS A 41 6.38 -3.37 12.48
N TYR A 42 6.85 -2.33 13.18
CA TYR A 42 8.02 -1.57 12.73
C TYR A 42 9.33 -2.31 13.04
N THR A 43 9.48 -2.90 14.23
CA THR A 43 10.77 -3.45 14.67
C THR A 43 11.07 -4.86 14.17
N ILE A 44 10.04 -5.67 13.87
CA ILE A 44 10.17 -7.07 13.48
C ILE A 44 9.60 -7.32 12.08
N VAL A 45 8.35 -6.91 11.82
CA VAL A 45 7.68 -7.25 10.55
C VAL A 45 8.31 -6.51 9.37
N ARG A 46 8.51 -5.19 9.48
CA ARG A 46 9.11 -4.35 8.43
C ARG A 46 10.42 -4.90 7.84
N PRO A 47 11.45 -5.26 8.63
CA PRO A 47 12.68 -5.80 8.05
C PRO A 47 12.47 -7.13 7.34
N ILE A 48 11.57 -8.00 7.83
CA ILE A 48 11.25 -9.28 7.17
C ILE A 48 10.55 -9.04 5.83
N LEU A 49 9.54 -8.15 5.79
CA LEU A 49 8.86 -7.80 4.54
C LEU A 49 9.85 -7.22 3.51
N LYS A 50 10.77 -6.36 3.95
CA LYS A 50 11.82 -5.81 3.08
C LYS A 50 12.79 -6.86 2.57
N GLU A 51 13.20 -7.81 3.42
CA GLU A 51 14.11 -8.90 3.06
C GLU A 51 13.53 -9.76 1.92
N PHE A 52 12.23 -10.07 2.00
CA PHE A 52 11.54 -10.91 1.00
C PHE A 52 10.89 -10.12 -0.15
N GLY A 53 10.94 -8.78 -0.10
CA GLY A 53 10.33 -7.92 -1.13
C GLY A 53 8.79 -8.01 -1.17
N PHE A 54 8.15 -8.30 -0.04
CA PHE A 54 6.70 -8.38 0.05
C PHE A 54 6.06 -7.03 0.34
N GLY A 55 4.91 -6.77 -0.27
CA GLY A 55 4.01 -5.70 0.16
C GLY A 55 3.16 -6.13 1.35
N ALA A 56 2.65 -5.16 2.09
CA ALA A 56 1.70 -5.36 3.18
C ALA A 56 0.83 -4.11 3.34
N THR A 57 -0.21 -4.20 4.16
CA THR A 57 -0.99 -3.04 4.58
C THR A 57 -1.06 -3.01 6.11
N PHE A 58 -0.75 -1.86 6.70
CA PHE A 58 -0.84 -1.63 8.14
C PHE A 58 -2.09 -0.81 8.45
N PHE A 59 -3.03 -1.38 9.20
CA PHE A 59 -4.24 -0.68 9.65
C PHE A 59 -3.98 0.02 10.99
N ILE A 60 -3.86 1.34 10.91
CA ILE A 60 -3.49 2.18 12.06
C ILE A 60 -4.72 2.44 12.94
N THR A 61 -4.60 2.11 14.23
CA THR A 61 -5.56 2.41 15.30
C THR A 61 -4.92 3.31 16.34
N GLU A 62 -5.59 4.41 16.71
CA GLU A 62 -5.20 5.31 17.82
C GLU A 62 -5.95 5.03 19.13
N GLY A 63 -6.58 3.86 19.26
CA GLY A 63 -7.26 3.42 20.49
C GLY A 63 -6.28 2.98 21.59
N PHE A 64 -6.84 2.52 22.72
CA PHE A 64 -6.09 2.05 23.88
C PHE A 64 -5.09 3.11 24.40
N GLU A 65 -3.90 2.69 24.80
CA GLU A 65 -2.82 3.55 25.24
C GLU A 65 -1.94 4.03 24.06
N PHE A 66 -2.38 3.95 22.80
CA PHE A 66 -1.56 4.36 21.64
C PHE A 66 -0.93 5.74 21.82
N GLN A 67 -1.68 6.71 22.36
CA GLN A 67 -1.20 8.08 22.54
C GLN A 67 -0.03 8.20 23.54
N THR A 68 0.07 7.28 24.51
CA THR A 68 1.01 7.40 25.64
C THR A 68 2.03 6.27 25.72
N ASP A 69 1.70 5.05 25.29
CA ASP A 69 2.55 3.87 25.34
C ASP A 69 3.27 3.63 24.01
N LYS A 70 4.49 4.18 23.89
CA LYS A 70 5.37 3.95 22.73
C LYS A 70 6.34 2.78 22.92
N GLU A 71 6.22 2.05 24.03
CA GLU A 71 6.93 0.78 24.19
C GLU A 71 6.21 -0.36 23.48
N ASN A 72 4.87 -0.34 23.46
CA ASN A 72 4.04 -1.35 22.81
C ASN A 72 3.39 -0.90 21.50
N TYR A 73 3.20 0.40 21.28
CA TYR A 73 2.64 0.94 20.03
C TYR A 73 3.65 1.77 19.24
N MET A 74 3.45 1.84 17.93
CA MET A 74 4.28 2.65 17.03
C MET A 74 4.11 4.16 17.27
N THR A 75 5.15 4.94 16.95
CA THR A 75 5.03 6.40 16.84
C THR A 75 4.52 6.80 15.45
N TRP A 76 4.06 8.04 15.31
CA TRP A 76 3.64 8.57 14.01
C TRP A 76 4.79 8.66 13.02
N GLU A 77 6.01 8.92 13.49
CA GLU A 77 7.22 8.89 12.65
C GLU A 77 7.49 7.49 12.10
N GLN A 78 7.35 6.44 12.93
CA GLN A 78 7.48 5.06 12.48
C GLN A 78 6.41 4.67 11.45
N ILE A 79 5.18 5.16 11.64
CA ILE A 79 4.07 4.94 10.69
C ILE A 79 4.37 5.64 9.36
N ALA A 80 4.80 6.90 9.38
CA ALA A 80 5.18 7.63 8.16
C ALA A 80 6.35 6.97 7.42
N GLU A 81 7.30 6.38 8.15
CA GLU A 81 8.39 5.62 7.55
C GLU A 81 7.95 4.29 6.90
N LEU A 82 6.84 3.68 7.35
CA LEU A 82 6.25 2.52 6.69
C LEU A 82 5.63 2.94 5.34
N ASP A 83 4.84 4.02 5.33
CA ASP A 83 4.22 4.58 4.13
C ASP A 83 5.29 5.00 3.10
N HIS A 84 6.31 5.75 3.52
CA HIS A 84 7.43 6.12 2.65
C HIS A 84 8.22 4.92 2.13
N ALA A 85 8.16 3.76 2.80
CA ALA A 85 8.79 2.52 2.34
C ALA A 85 7.93 1.74 1.34
N GLY A 86 6.71 2.19 1.04
CA GLY A 86 5.79 1.56 0.09
C GLY A 86 4.92 0.46 0.68
N PHE A 87 4.70 0.49 2.00
CA PHE A 87 3.70 -0.33 2.69
C PHE A 87 2.41 0.45 2.94
#